data_AF-A0A0V0HYP6-F1
#
_entry.id   AF-A0A0V0HYP6-F1
#
_cell.length_a   1.000
_cell.length_b   1.000
_cell.length_c   1.000
_cell.angle_alpha   90.00
_cell.angle_beta   90.00
_cell.angle_gamma   90.00
#
_symmetry.space_group_name_H-M   'P 1'
#
loop_
_entity.id
_entity.type
_entity.pdbx_description
1 polymer ?
#
loop_
_entity_poly.entity_id
_entity_poly.type
_entity_poly.pdbx_seq_one_letter_code
_entity_poly.pdbx_strand_id
1 'polypeptide(L)'
;MEIMTPTVECPDEGSIAIEFHMPPICSPLVRPGRPAEAASVISKQLSDTILSSGMIDLKELCLVGGKAAWMAYLDIYCLDADGSLFDAALLSTVAAFSHLNIPVVSLNEDGRMVLVSEDNIQLKLEKQPVNTEKRKLKLNSPPFSLTCLLHKNYILADPTAEEESIMETAVTVVLDSSYQLVSLYKPGGPVHAHTSVIQDCVALAKRRVKELQSVLNEAISDMEVE
;
A
#
# COMPACT_ATOMS: atom_id res chain seq x y z
N MET A 1 10.45 -8.04 -6.26
CA MET A 1 10.76 -7.07 -7.33
C MET A 1 11.40 -7.81 -8.49
N GLU A 2 11.04 -7.47 -9.72
CA GLU A 2 11.67 -7.99 -10.93
C GLU A 2 12.04 -6.85 -11.89
N ILE A 3 12.90 -7.15 -12.86
CA ILE A 3 13.29 -6.19 -13.89
C ILE A 3 12.35 -6.39 -15.09
N MET A 4 11.62 -5.35 -15.46
CA MET A 4 10.74 -5.36 -16.62
C MET A 4 11.13 -4.27 -17.63
N THR A 5 10.69 -4.42 -18.88
CA THR A 5 10.73 -3.33 -19.85
C THR A 5 9.56 -2.38 -19.55
N PRO A 6 9.81 -1.08 -19.32
CA PRO A 6 8.74 -0.11 -19.07
C PRO A 6 7.83 0.03 -20.29
N THR A 7 6.62 0.55 -20.07
CA THR A 7 5.67 0.80 -21.16
C THR A 7 6.18 1.93 -22.07
N VAL A 8 5.77 1.90 -23.34
CA VAL A 8 6.17 2.92 -24.33
C VAL A 8 5.64 4.31 -23.97
N GLU A 9 4.51 4.36 -23.24
CA GLU A 9 3.87 5.61 -22.81
C GLU A 9 4.64 6.30 -21.67
N CYS A 10 5.20 5.51 -20.75
CA CYS A 10 5.96 6.00 -19.59
C CYS A 10 7.32 5.29 -19.50
N PRO A 11 8.29 5.63 -20.37
CA PRO A 11 9.57 4.95 -20.45
C PRO A 11 10.47 5.17 -19.22
N ASP A 12 10.21 6.21 -18.44
CA ASP A 12 11.04 6.65 -17.31
C ASP A 12 10.43 6.28 -15.95
N GLU A 13 9.43 5.40 -15.92
CA GLU A 13 8.73 5.00 -14.70
C GLU A 13 8.78 3.49 -14.49
N GLY A 14 8.96 3.07 -13.24
CA GLY A 14 8.71 1.70 -12.81
C GLY A 14 7.22 1.43 -12.63
N SER A 15 6.89 0.22 -12.20
CA SER A 15 5.51 -0.21 -12.00
C SER A 15 5.36 -0.99 -10.70
N ILE A 16 4.15 -0.94 -10.15
CA ILE A 16 3.80 -1.61 -8.90
C ILE A 16 2.51 -2.39 -9.15
N ALA A 17 2.51 -3.67 -8.80
CA ALA A 17 1.31 -4.47 -8.71
C ALA A 17 1.06 -4.81 -7.24
N ILE A 18 -0.14 -4.47 -6.77
CA ILE A 18 -0.61 -4.77 -5.43
C ILE A 18 -1.72 -5.79 -5.56
N GLU A 19 -1.64 -6.89 -4.81
CA GLU A 19 -2.68 -7.90 -4.73
C GLU A 19 -3.05 -8.14 -3.28
N PHE A 20 -4.37 -8.21 -3.01
CA PHE A 20 -4.88 -8.54 -1.68
C PHE A 20 -5.50 -9.93 -1.70
N HIS A 21 -4.94 -10.82 -0.88
CA HIS A 21 -5.35 -12.20 -0.76
C HIS A 21 -6.13 -12.42 0.53
N MET A 22 -7.28 -13.07 0.36
CA MET A 22 -8.15 -13.46 1.46
C MET A 22 -8.24 -15.00 1.47
N PRO A 23 -7.31 -15.70 2.15
CA PRO A 23 -7.33 -17.16 2.26
C PRO A 23 -8.48 -17.65 3.15
N PRO A 24 -9.00 -18.88 2.98
CA PRO A 24 -10.11 -19.42 3.79
C PRO A 24 -9.88 -19.50 5.30
N ILE A 25 -8.63 -19.34 5.75
CA ILE A 25 -8.30 -19.30 7.18
C ILE A 25 -8.78 -18.01 7.86
N CYS A 26 -8.91 -16.91 7.13
CA CYS A 26 -9.20 -15.61 7.73
C CYS A 26 -10.66 -15.40 8.09
N SER A 27 -11.59 -16.11 7.44
CA SER A 27 -13.01 -15.99 7.71
C SER A 27 -13.76 -17.22 7.20
N PRO A 28 -14.74 -17.72 7.96
CA PRO A 28 -15.60 -18.82 7.51
C PRO A 28 -16.47 -18.46 6.28
N LEU A 29 -16.58 -17.16 5.95
CA LEU A 29 -17.31 -16.68 4.78
C LEU A 29 -16.54 -16.92 3.48
N VAL A 30 -15.22 -17.05 3.56
CA VAL A 30 -14.35 -17.25 2.40
C VAL A 30 -14.29 -18.74 2.06
N ARG A 31 -14.79 -19.07 0.86
CA ARG A 31 -14.78 -20.46 0.38
C ARG A 31 -13.54 -20.76 -0.45
N PRO A 32 -12.90 -21.93 -0.27
CA PRO A 32 -11.84 -22.38 -1.16
C PRO A 32 -12.29 -22.40 -2.63
N GLY A 33 -11.48 -21.83 -3.51
CA GLY A 33 -11.67 -21.89 -4.98
C GLY A 33 -12.46 -20.74 -5.61
N ARG A 34 -13.24 -19.96 -4.84
CA ARG A 34 -13.83 -18.70 -5.33
C ARG A 34 -13.08 -17.52 -4.71
N PRO A 35 -12.54 -16.59 -5.51
CA PRO A 35 -11.97 -15.36 -4.96
C PRO A 35 -13.04 -14.60 -4.17
N ALA A 36 -12.68 -14.13 -2.98
CA ALA A 36 -13.57 -13.27 -2.21
C ALA A 36 -13.77 -11.94 -2.95
N GLU A 37 -15.02 -11.50 -3.09
CA GLU A 37 -15.33 -10.25 -3.81
C GLU A 37 -14.69 -9.04 -3.12
N ALA A 38 -14.71 -9.02 -1.78
CA ALA A 38 -14.04 -8.01 -0.97
C ALA A 38 -12.54 -7.90 -1.27
N ALA A 39 -11.87 -9.02 -1.58
CA ALA A 39 -10.45 -9.03 -1.84
C ALA A 39 -10.10 -8.25 -3.12
N SER A 40 -10.87 -8.45 -4.19
CA SER A 40 -10.68 -7.74 -5.45
C SER A 40 -10.98 -6.23 -5.32
N VAL A 41 -12.02 -5.88 -4.54
CA VAL A 41 -12.35 -4.47 -4.28
C VAL A 41 -11.23 -3.78 -3.50
N ILE A 42 -10.73 -4.41 -2.42
CA ILE A 42 -9.63 -3.88 -1.61
C ILE A 42 -8.35 -3.77 -2.45
N SER A 43 -8.00 -4.80 -3.22
CA SER A 43 -6.83 -4.81 -4.12
C SER A 43 -6.84 -3.63 -5.09
N LYS A 44 -7.99 -3.38 -5.72
CA LYS A 44 -8.18 -2.24 -6.63
C LYS A 44 -8.14 -0.90 -5.89
N GLN A 45 -8.82 -0.80 -4.76
CA GLN A 45 -8.87 0.43 -3.95
C GLN A 45 -7.50 0.81 -3.39
N LEU A 46 -6.69 -0.17 -2.97
CA LEU A 46 -5.30 0.04 -2.54
C LEU A 46 -4.45 0.56 -3.70
N SER A 47 -4.53 -0.09 -4.85
CA SER A 47 -3.80 0.33 -6.06
C SER A 47 -4.12 1.78 -6.42
N ASP A 48 -5.41 2.14 -6.46
CA ASP A 48 -5.85 3.50 -6.79
C ASP A 48 -5.43 4.52 -5.70
N THR A 49 -5.47 4.11 -4.42
CA THR A 49 -5.07 4.98 -3.29
C THR A 49 -3.57 5.25 -3.29
N ILE A 50 -2.73 4.23 -3.51
CA ILE A 50 -1.27 4.40 -3.54
C ILE A 50 -0.86 5.26 -4.73
N LEU A 51 -1.41 5.00 -5.93
CA LEU A 51 -1.13 5.80 -7.11
C LEU A 51 -1.61 7.26 -6.97
N SER A 52 -2.79 7.49 -6.40
CA SER A 52 -3.33 8.86 -6.19
C SER A 52 -2.62 9.63 -5.07
N SER A 53 -2.14 8.94 -4.03
CA SER A 53 -1.41 9.55 -2.92
C SER A 53 -0.03 10.09 -3.31
N GLY A 54 0.54 9.61 -4.42
CA GLY A 54 1.92 9.94 -4.82
C GLY A 54 2.97 9.48 -3.79
N MET A 55 2.62 8.49 -2.96
CA MET A 55 3.49 8.01 -1.87
C MET A 55 4.85 7.54 -2.41
N ILE A 56 4.85 6.85 -3.56
CA ILE A 56 6.02 6.25 -4.18
C ILE A 56 6.35 7.00 -5.47
N ASP A 57 7.59 7.46 -5.60
CA ASP A 57 8.07 8.01 -6.86
C ASP A 57 8.48 6.88 -7.81
N LEU A 58 7.64 6.64 -8.81
CA LEU A 58 7.87 5.60 -9.84
C LEU A 58 9.14 5.87 -10.65
N LYS A 59 9.65 7.10 -10.68
CA LYS A 59 10.90 7.43 -11.38
C LYS A 59 12.13 6.89 -10.65
N GLU A 60 12.08 6.78 -9.32
CA GLU A 60 13.15 6.13 -8.56
C GLU A 60 13.27 4.62 -8.87
N LEU A 61 12.19 4.02 -9.38
CA LEU A 61 12.15 2.64 -9.82
C LEU A 61 12.66 2.46 -11.26
N CYS A 62 12.92 3.53 -12.01
CA CYS A 62 13.52 3.43 -13.35
C CYS A 62 15.03 3.21 -13.25
N LEU A 63 15.55 2.27 -14.04
CA LEU A 63 16.99 1.98 -14.10
C LEU A 63 17.61 2.59 -15.36
N VAL A 64 17.04 2.24 -16.52
CA VAL A 64 17.43 2.76 -17.82
C VAL A 64 16.16 3.08 -18.59
N GLY A 65 15.92 4.37 -18.82
CA GLY A 65 14.75 4.88 -19.54
C GLY A 65 14.50 4.12 -20.84
N GLY A 66 13.29 3.60 -21.00
CA GLY A 66 12.82 2.87 -22.18
C GLY A 66 13.41 1.47 -22.39
N LYS A 67 14.32 1.01 -21.52
CA LYS A 67 14.92 -0.34 -21.63
C LYS A 67 14.60 -1.20 -20.43
N ALA A 68 14.71 -0.65 -19.22
CA ALA A 68 14.49 -1.43 -18.03
C ALA A 68 14.12 -0.58 -16.82
N ALA A 69 13.11 -1.05 -16.10
CA ALA A 69 12.61 -0.48 -14.86
C ALA A 69 12.24 -1.59 -13.88
N TRP A 70 12.11 -1.24 -12.61
CA TRP A 70 11.65 -2.16 -11.58
C TRP A 70 10.14 -2.34 -11.62
N MET A 71 9.73 -3.59 -11.46
CA MET A 71 8.38 -4.00 -11.13
C MET A 71 8.35 -4.48 -9.68
N ALA A 72 7.63 -3.76 -8.82
CA ALA A 72 7.42 -4.16 -7.44
C ALA A 72 6.10 -4.93 -7.32
N TYR A 73 6.15 -6.09 -6.68
CA TYR A 73 4.97 -6.88 -6.32
C TYR A 73 4.77 -6.77 -4.81
N LEU A 74 3.55 -6.42 -4.42
CA LEU A 74 3.12 -6.41 -3.03
C LEU A 74 1.92 -7.34 -2.89
N ASP A 75 2.14 -8.46 -2.22
CA ASP A 75 1.08 -9.42 -1.90
C ASP A 75 0.73 -9.30 -0.42
N ILE A 76 -0.53 -8.98 -0.13
CA ILE A 76 -1.04 -8.79 1.23
C ILE A 76 -1.94 -9.97 1.57
N TYR A 77 -1.60 -10.72 2.61
CA TYR A 77 -2.39 -11.86 3.06
C TYR A 77 -3.17 -11.52 4.33
N CYS A 78 -4.50 -11.55 4.24
CA CYS A 78 -5.37 -11.46 5.41
C CYS A 78 -5.30 -12.77 6.21
N LEU A 79 -4.92 -12.69 7.48
CA LEU A 79 -4.83 -13.86 8.36
C LEU A 79 -6.08 -14.05 9.21
N ASP A 80 -6.65 -12.95 9.69
CA ASP A 80 -7.87 -12.91 10.49
C ASP A 80 -8.67 -11.68 10.09
N ALA A 81 -9.94 -11.87 9.77
CA ALA A 81 -10.81 -10.83 9.24
C ALA A 81 -11.87 -10.46 10.27
N ASP A 82 -11.54 -9.49 11.14
CA ASP A 82 -12.44 -8.97 12.18
C ASP A 82 -12.86 -7.50 11.95
N GLY A 83 -13.19 -7.18 10.69
CA GLY A 83 -13.63 -5.84 10.29
C GLY A 83 -12.48 -4.90 9.86
N SER A 84 -12.86 -3.76 9.28
CA SER A 84 -11.95 -2.68 8.85
C SER A 84 -10.75 -3.14 7.99
N LEU A 85 -11.00 -4.12 7.11
CA LEU A 85 -9.95 -4.80 6.33
C LEU A 85 -9.10 -3.84 5.49
N PHE A 86 -9.72 -2.81 4.92
CA PHE A 86 -9.02 -1.83 4.11
C PHE A 86 -8.01 -1.01 4.93
N ASP A 87 -8.35 -0.65 6.18
CA ASP A 87 -7.47 0.14 7.04
C ASP A 87 -6.23 -0.65 7.44
N ALA A 88 -6.41 -1.92 7.81
CA ALA A 88 -5.30 -2.82 8.08
C ALA A 88 -4.44 -3.08 6.83
N ALA A 89 -5.07 -3.25 5.66
CA ALA A 89 -4.36 -3.48 4.41
C ALA A 89 -3.56 -2.26 3.95
N LEU A 90 -4.09 -1.05 4.12
CA LEU A 90 -3.38 0.18 3.77
C LEU A 90 -2.21 0.42 4.72
N LEU A 91 -2.40 0.24 6.03
CA LEU A 91 -1.34 0.39 7.02
C LEU A 91 -0.19 -0.60 6.78
N SER A 92 -0.52 -1.87 6.50
CA SER A 92 0.48 -2.90 6.16
C SER A 92 1.21 -2.60 4.85
N THR A 93 0.51 -2.05 3.85
CA THR A 93 1.12 -1.57 2.60
C THR A 93 2.16 -0.49 2.85
N VAL A 94 1.79 0.54 3.63
CA VAL A 94 2.70 1.65 3.97
C VAL A 94 3.90 1.14 4.75
N ALA A 95 3.69 0.26 5.73
CA ALA A 95 4.77 -0.35 6.51
C ALA A 95 5.72 -1.18 5.63
N ALA A 96 5.18 -2.03 4.74
CA ALA A 96 5.95 -2.86 3.83
C ALA A 96 6.83 -2.01 2.89
N PHE A 97 6.27 -0.94 2.31
CA PHE A 97 7.05 -0.04 1.45
C PHE A 97 8.05 0.80 2.23
N SER A 98 7.78 1.13 3.50
CA SER A 98 8.72 1.86 4.35
C SER A 98 9.99 1.03 4.65
N HIS A 99 9.84 -0.29 4.76
CA HIS A 99 10.94 -1.22 5.01
C HIS A 99 11.58 -1.75 3.71
N LEU A 100 11.00 -1.48 2.54
CA LEU A 100 11.47 -2.05 1.28
C LEU A 100 12.85 -1.49 0.90
N ASN A 101 13.82 -2.41 0.74
CA ASN A 101 15.15 -2.11 0.22
C ASN A 101 15.24 -2.51 -1.26
N ILE A 102 15.55 -1.54 -2.12
CA ILE A 102 15.77 -1.79 -3.55
C ILE A 102 17.13 -2.47 -3.73
N PRO A 103 17.19 -3.67 -4.33
CA PRO A 103 18.44 -4.38 -4.54
C PRO A 103 19.30 -3.72 -5.61
N VAL A 104 20.62 -3.92 -5.50
CA VAL A 104 21.59 -3.39 -6.47
C VAL A 104 21.56 -4.21 -7.76
N VAL A 105 21.59 -3.52 -8.89
CA VAL A 105 21.68 -4.12 -10.22
C VAL A 105 22.91 -3.60 -10.96
N SER A 106 23.59 -4.51 -11.66
CA SER A 106 24.73 -4.20 -12.52
C SER A 106 24.38 -4.55 -13.97
N LEU A 107 24.90 -3.75 -14.90
CA LEU A 107 24.88 -4.09 -16.32
C LEU A 107 25.99 -5.09 -16.60
N ASN A 108 25.65 -6.24 -17.18
CA ASN A 108 26.65 -7.11 -17.79
C ASN A 108 27.08 -6.54 -19.16
N GLU A 109 28.24 -6.98 -19.64
CA GLU A 109 28.82 -6.61 -20.94
C GLU A 109 27.90 -6.94 -22.13
N ASP A 110 26.97 -7.89 -21.96
CA ASP A 110 25.94 -8.25 -22.95
C ASP A 110 24.71 -7.32 -22.95
N GLY A 111 24.72 -6.23 -22.16
CA GLY A 111 23.61 -5.29 -22.04
C GLY A 111 22.41 -5.81 -21.23
N ARG A 112 22.54 -6.99 -20.59
CA ARG A 112 21.52 -7.54 -19.68
C ARG A 112 21.81 -7.09 -18.24
N MET A 113 20.77 -6.65 -17.53
CA MET A 113 20.89 -6.31 -16.12
C MET A 113 20.83 -7.57 -15.26
N VAL A 114 21.77 -7.69 -14.32
CA VAL A 114 21.84 -8.78 -13.36
C VAL A 114 21.85 -8.22 -11.96
N LEU A 115 21.00 -8.81 -11.11
CA LEU A 115 20.96 -8.58 -9.67
C LEU A 115 22.33 -8.90 -9.07
N VAL A 116 22.93 -7.94 -8.36
CA VAL A 116 24.18 -8.16 -7.62
C VAL A 116 23.78 -8.66 -6.24
N SER A 117 23.89 -9.96 -6.01
CA SER A 117 23.80 -10.54 -4.66
C SER A 117 25.10 -10.31 -3.89
N GLU A 118 25.00 -10.19 -2.55
CA GLU A 118 26.14 -9.93 -1.66
C GLU A 118 27.27 -10.97 -1.79
N ASP A 119 26.95 -12.21 -2.15
CA ASP A 119 27.93 -13.28 -2.42
C ASP A 119 28.83 -13.03 -3.65
N ASN A 120 28.47 -12.08 -4.52
CA ASN A 120 29.25 -11.72 -5.72
C ASN A 120 30.14 -10.47 -5.52
N ILE A 121 30.15 -9.85 -4.33
CA ILE A 121 30.93 -8.63 -4.07
C ILE A 121 32.44 -8.87 -4.22
N GLN A 122 32.93 -10.08 -3.96
CA GLN A 122 34.36 -10.39 -4.09
C GLN A 122 34.85 -10.53 -5.53
N LEU A 123 33.98 -10.63 -6.53
CA LEU A 123 34.41 -11.10 -7.86
C LEU A 123 34.58 -10.06 -8.96
N LYS A 124 34.06 -8.82 -8.92
CA LYS A 124 34.24 -7.92 -10.08
C LYS A 124 34.40 -6.43 -9.75
N LEU A 125 35.68 -6.02 -9.70
CA LEU A 125 36.17 -4.66 -9.93
C LEU A 125 35.99 -4.16 -11.39
N GLU A 126 35.32 -4.91 -12.28
CA GLU A 126 35.26 -4.61 -13.73
C GLU A 126 33.86 -4.27 -14.27
N LYS A 127 32.82 -4.23 -13.44
CA LYS A 127 31.45 -3.86 -13.88
C LYS A 127 31.12 -2.44 -13.43
N GLN A 128 30.62 -1.59 -14.31
CA GLN A 128 30.08 -0.27 -13.92
C GLN A 128 28.79 -0.47 -13.10
N PRO A 129 28.78 -0.13 -11.79
CA PRO A 129 27.56 -0.20 -11.00
C PRO A 129 26.60 0.92 -11.45
N VAL A 130 25.35 0.57 -11.78
CA VAL A 130 24.31 1.58 -12.06
C VAL A 130 23.78 2.17 -10.75
N ASN A 131 23.87 1.42 -9.65
CA ASN A 131 23.65 1.90 -8.28
C ASN A 131 24.70 1.29 -7.35
N THR A 132 25.18 2.09 -6.39
CA THR A 132 26.34 1.73 -5.57
C THR A 132 25.96 0.99 -4.29
N GLU A 133 24.72 1.08 -3.80
CA GLU A 133 24.29 0.48 -2.52
C GLU A 133 22.80 0.10 -2.50
N LYS A 134 22.41 -0.82 -1.59
CA LYS A 134 20.99 -1.12 -1.27
C LYS A 134 20.33 0.18 -0.80
N ARG A 135 19.33 0.69 -1.53
CA ARG A 135 18.70 1.98 -1.21
C ARG A 135 17.29 1.75 -0.66
N LYS A 136 16.98 2.38 0.47
CA LYS A 136 15.60 2.47 0.99
C LYS A 136 14.74 3.31 0.03
N LEU A 137 13.54 2.83 -0.27
CA LEU A 137 12.57 3.58 -1.07
C LEU A 137 12.15 4.84 -0.30
N LYS A 138 12.22 6.01 -0.93
CA LYS A 138 11.75 7.25 -0.30
C LYS A 138 10.23 7.34 -0.42
N LEU A 139 9.55 7.41 0.72
CA LEU A 139 8.11 7.68 0.76
C LEU A 139 7.88 9.17 1.00
N ASN A 140 7.09 9.82 0.15
CA ASN A 140 6.81 11.24 0.29
C ASN A 140 5.63 11.48 1.26
N SER A 141 4.51 10.85 0.96
CA SER A 141 3.18 11.15 1.52
C SER A 141 2.43 9.83 1.83
N PRO A 142 2.72 9.17 2.97
CA PRO A 142 2.07 7.92 3.31
C PRO A 142 0.57 8.15 3.62
N PRO A 143 -0.35 7.49 2.89
CA PRO A 143 -1.78 7.59 3.15
C PRO A 143 -2.21 6.69 4.31
N PHE A 144 -3.14 7.18 5.13
CA PHE A 144 -3.79 6.45 6.21
C PHE A 144 -5.29 6.52 6.03
N SER A 145 -5.99 5.41 6.27
CA SER A 145 -7.43 5.35 6.16
C SER A 145 -8.12 5.18 7.50
N LEU A 146 -9.37 5.61 7.54
CA LEU A 146 -10.30 5.30 8.61
C LEU A 146 -11.64 4.91 7.98
N THR A 147 -12.09 3.71 8.29
CA THR A 147 -13.42 3.21 7.96
C THR A 147 -14.38 3.51 9.10
N CYS A 148 -15.50 4.14 8.74
CA CYS A 148 -16.56 4.53 9.67
C CYS A 148 -17.90 3.93 9.23
N LEU A 149 -18.64 3.36 10.16
CA LEU A 149 -20.04 2.97 9.96
C LEU A 149 -20.97 4.10 10.37
N LEU A 150 -21.95 4.37 9.53
CA LEU A 150 -22.97 5.39 9.76
C LEU A 150 -24.28 4.73 10.16
N HIS A 151 -24.76 5.04 11.36
CA HIS A 151 -26.05 4.57 11.85
C HIS A 151 -26.87 5.73 12.43
N LYS A 152 -27.91 6.15 11.69
CA LYS A 152 -28.76 7.30 12.07
C LYS A 152 -27.89 8.55 12.31
N ASN A 153 -27.72 8.95 13.57
CA ASN A 153 -26.91 10.11 13.97
C ASN A 153 -25.59 9.71 14.66
N TYR A 154 -25.24 8.42 14.65
CA TYR A 154 -24.02 7.91 15.26
C TYR A 154 -23.02 7.51 14.17
N ILE A 155 -21.76 7.81 14.46
CA ILE A 155 -20.60 7.43 13.66
C ILE A 155 -19.79 6.46 14.52
N LEU A 156 -19.63 5.23 14.04
CA LEU A 156 -18.74 4.24 14.64
C LEU A 156 -17.47 4.23 13.81
N ALA A 157 -16.32 4.37 14.45
CA ALA A 157 -15.02 4.35 13.79
C ALA A 157 -14.35 3.01 14.10
N ASP A 158 -13.65 2.45 13.11
CA ASP A 158 -12.92 1.16 13.23
C ASP A 158 -13.85 -0.01 13.64
N PRO A 159 -14.79 -0.40 12.75
CA PRO A 159 -15.79 -1.38 13.10
C PRO A 159 -15.26 -2.81 13.14
N THR A 160 -15.84 -3.62 14.02
CA THR A 160 -15.65 -5.07 14.08
C THR A 160 -16.45 -5.78 12.97
N ALA A 161 -16.14 -7.05 12.69
CA ALA A 161 -16.88 -7.84 11.71
C ALA A 161 -18.37 -7.97 12.07
N GLU A 162 -18.70 -8.03 13.36
CA GLU A 162 -20.09 -8.06 13.83
C GLU A 162 -20.82 -6.76 13.50
N GLU A 163 -20.18 -5.60 13.74
CA GLU A 163 -20.77 -4.29 13.45
C GLU A 163 -20.95 -4.07 11.94
N GLU A 164 -19.97 -4.49 11.12
CA GLU A 164 -20.09 -4.46 9.66
C GLU A 164 -21.24 -5.32 9.14
N SER A 165 -21.52 -6.46 9.79
CA SER A 165 -22.62 -7.35 9.38
C SER A 165 -24.02 -6.76 9.62
N ILE A 166 -24.14 -5.82 10.56
CA ILE A 166 -25.41 -5.21 10.97
C ILE A 166 -25.64 -3.87 10.26
N MET A 167 -24.57 -3.15 9.92
CA MET A 167 -24.66 -1.80 9.38
C MET A 167 -24.67 -1.78 7.85
N GLU A 168 -25.60 -1.01 7.28
CA GLU A 168 -25.78 -0.94 5.83
C GLU A 168 -24.97 0.17 5.15
N THR A 169 -24.38 1.10 5.90
CA THR A 169 -23.64 2.25 5.35
C THR A 169 -22.27 2.38 5.98
N ALA A 170 -21.24 2.10 5.18
CA ALA A 170 -19.85 2.36 5.52
C ALA A 170 -19.31 3.55 4.70
N VAL A 171 -18.38 4.31 5.29
CA VAL A 171 -17.63 5.37 4.63
C VAL A 171 -16.16 5.21 5.03
N THR A 172 -15.30 5.05 4.04
CA THR A 172 -13.86 4.99 4.22
C THR A 172 -13.25 6.32 3.78
N VAL A 173 -12.53 6.97 4.68
CA VAL A 173 -11.83 8.24 4.44
C VAL A 173 -10.34 7.96 4.41
N VAL A 174 -9.65 8.39 3.35
CA VAL A 174 -8.19 8.28 3.27
C VAL A 174 -7.56 9.67 3.30
N LEU A 175 -6.65 9.87 4.24
CA LEU A 175 -5.90 11.11 4.42
C LEU A 175 -4.40 10.85 4.25
N ASP A 176 -3.71 11.80 3.65
CA ASP A 176 -2.25 11.83 3.67
C ASP A 176 -1.73 12.37 5.03
N SER A 177 -0.45 12.15 5.31
CA SER A 177 0.38 12.79 6.34
C SER A 177 0.18 14.31 6.46
N SER A 178 -0.12 15.01 5.37
CA SER A 178 -0.45 16.45 5.35
C SER A 178 -1.94 16.76 5.63
N TYR A 179 -2.69 15.77 6.10
CA TYR A 179 -4.14 15.82 6.36
C TYR A 179 -5.01 16.23 5.16
N GLN A 180 -4.49 16.03 3.95
CA GLN A 180 -5.24 16.21 2.71
C GLN A 180 -6.03 14.96 2.39
N LEU A 181 -7.24 15.14 1.85
CA LEU A 181 -8.10 14.04 1.43
C LEU A 181 -7.56 13.43 0.14
N VAL A 182 -7.16 12.17 0.18
CA VAL A 182 -6.68 11.41 -0.99
C VAL A 182 -7.86 10.75 -1.67
N SER A 183 -8.65 9.98 -0.91
CA SER A 183 -9.84 9.32 -1.42
C SER A 183 -10.96 9.26 -0.37
N LEU A 184 -12.19 9.25 -0.86
CA LEU A 184 -13.39 9.03 -0.08
C LEU A 184 -14.19 7.92 -0.78
N TYR A 185 -14.44 6.84 -0.06
CA TYR A 185 -15.15 5.69 -0.60
C TYR A 185 -16.43 5.44 0.19
N LYS A 186 -17.56 5.45 -0.52
CA LYS A 186 -18.88 5.11 0.02
C LYS A 186 -19.54 4.11 -0.95
N PRO A 187 -19.54 2.80 -0.65
CA PRO A 187 -20.04 1.78 -1.56
C PRO A 187 -21.57 1.81 -1.77
N GLY A 188 -22.31 2.52 -0.92
CA GLY A 188 -23.77 2.58 -0.98
C GLY A 188 -24.40 2.80 0.38
N GLY A 189 -25.66 2.41 0.55
CA GLY A 189 -26.36 2.41 1.84
C GLY A 189 -27.47 3.45 1.99
N PRO A 190 -28.48 3.20 2.84
CA PRO A 190 -29.67 4.03 2.99
C PRO A 190 -29.41 5.35 3.72
N VAL A 191 -28.34 5.43 4.51
CA VAL A 191 -28.03 6.63 5.29
C VAL A 191 -27.43 7.68 4.36
N HIS A 192 -28.01 8.88 4.42
CA HIS A 192 -27.53 10.02 3.67
C HIS A 192 -26.29 10.58 4.39
N ALA A 193 -25.14 10.54 3.71
CA ALA A 193 -23.93 11.17 4.20
C ALA A 193 -24.04 12.69 3.99
N HIS A 194 -24.72 13.37 4.92
CA HIS A 194 -24.74 14.82 4.94
C HIS A 194 -23.30 15.36 5.07
N THR A 195 -23.05 16.55 4.51
CA THR A 195 -21.72 17.17 4.53
C THR A 195 -21.14 17.29 5.94
N SER A 196 -21.99 17.55 6.95
CA SER A 196 -21.56 17.60 8.36
C SER A 196 -21.00 16.27 8.85
N VAL A 197 -21.67 15.16 8.54
CA VAL A 197 -21.24 13.81 8.95
C VAL A 197 -19.91 13.45 8.29
N ILE A 198 -19.72 13.80 7.02
CA ILE A 198 -18.44 13.57 6.33
C ILE A 198 -17.33 14.40 6.96
N GLN A 199 -17.61 15.67 7.33
CA GLN A 199 -16.64 16.51 8.03
C GLN A 199 -16.25 15.93 9.39
N ASP A 200 -17.21 15.37 10.13
CA ASP A 200 -16.97 14.68 11.39
C ASP A 200 -16.12 13.41 11.20
N CYS A 201 -16.40 12.61 10.17
CA CYS A 201 -15.58 11.46 9.79
C CYS A 201 -14.14 11.87 9.44
N VAL A 202 -13.97 12.96 8.69
CA VAL A 202 -12.64 13.51 8.36
C VAL A 202 -11.93 14.00 9.62
N ALA A 203 -12.63 14.62 10.56
CA ALA A 203 -12.06 15.05 11.84
C ALA A 203 -11.63 13.86 12.71
N LEU A 204 -12.40 12.76 12.70
CA LEU A 204 -12.04 11.49 13.33
C LEU A 204 -10.80 10.87 12.66
N ALA A 205 -10.78 10.81 11.33
CA ALA A 205 -9.66 10.29 10.55
C ALA A 205 -8.36 11.06 10.85
N LYS A 206 -8.41 12.40 10.95
CA LYS A 206 -7.23 13.22 11.32
C LYS A 206 -6.64 12.84 12.68
N ARG A 207 -7.49 12.54 13.67
CA ARG A 207 -7.01 12.07 14.99
C ARG A 207 -6.35 10.71 14.87
N ARG A 208 -6.98 9.77 14.17
CA ARG A 208 -6.45 8.42 13.95
C ARG A 208 -5.12 8.43 13.19
N VAL A 209 -5.00 9.23 12.14
CA VAL A 209 -3.75 9.38 11.37
C VAL A 209 -2.58 9.77 12.27
N LYS A 210 -2.79 10.70 13.21
CA LYS A 210 -1.75 11.13 14.14
C LYS A 210 -1.29 9.99 15.06
N GLU A 211 -2.22 9.17 15.54
CA GLU A 211 -1.91 8.00 16.37
C GLU A 211 -1.15 6.95 15.56
N LEU A 212 -1.66 6.58 14.38
CA LEU A 212 -1.05 5.58 13.51
C LEU A 212 0.35 5.99 13.04
N GLN A 213 0.54 7.28 12.74
CA GLN A 213 1.85 7.80 12.34
C GLN A 213 2.87 7.69 13.49
N SER A 214 2.44 7.91 14.74
CA SER A 214 3.31 7.71 15.90
C SER A 214 3.73 6.25 16.04
N VAL A 215 2.77 5.32 15.96
CA VAL A 215 3.01 3.89 16.09
C VAL A 215 3.90 3.37 14.95
N LEU A 216 3.65 3.82 13.71
CA LEU A 216 4.45 3.42 12.56
C LEU A 216 5.90 3.89 12.70
N ASN A 217 6.14 5.13 13.12
CA ASN A 217 7.49 5.66 13.30
C ASN A 217 8.24 4.97 14.44
N GLU A 218 7.54 4.63 15.53
CA GLU A 218 8.10 3.83 16.64
C GLU A 218 8.51 2.44 16.14
N ALA A 219 7.62 1.74 15.45
CA ALA A 219 7.90 0.42 14.89
C ALA A 219 9.05 0.43 13.86
N ILE A 220 9.14 1.45 13.01
CA ILE A 220 10.26 1.60 12.06
C ILE A 220 11.57 1.82 12.81
N SER A 221 11.56 2.64 13.87
CA SER A 221 12.76 2.91 14.66
C SER A 221 13.27 1.65 15.36
N ASP A 222 12.37 0.84 15.92
CA ASP A 222 12.75 -0.42 16.58
C ASP A 222 13.38 -1.42 15.62
N MET A 223 12.90 -1.47 14.37
CA MET A 223 13.46 -2.36 13.33
C MET A 223 14.81 -1.90 12.76
N GLU A 224 15.20 -0.64 12.92
CA GLU A 224 16.51 -0.14 12.47
C GLU A 224 17.65 -0.43 13.47
N VAL A 225 17.30 -0.90 14.68
CA VAL A 225 18.25 -1.12 15.79
C VAL A 225 18.79 -2.56 15.82
N GLU A 226 18.28 -3.47 14.98
CA GLU A 226 18.80 -4.83 14.76
C GLU A 226 19.69 -4.94 13.50
#